data_AF-A0A658NQC9-F1
#
_entry.id   AF-A0A658NQC9-F1
#
_cell.length_a   1.000
_cell.length_b   1.000
_cell.length_c   1.000
_cell.angle_alpha   90.00
_cell.angle_beta   90.00
_cell.angle_gamma   90.00
#
_symmetry.space_group_name_H-M   'P 1'
#
loop_
_entity.id
_entity.type
_entity.pdbx_description
1 polymer ?
#
loop_
_entity_poly.entity_id
_entity_poly.type
_entity_poly.pdbx_seq_one_letter_code
_entity_poly.pdbx_strand_id
1 'polypeptide(L)'
;EEAALTGESLPVEKEVRALPEETALGDRRNMAFAGTAVTYGRGGGVVVATGPATEMGRIAGMIEGVEVRRTPLQEGLDRAGGSL
;
A
#
# COMPACT_ATOMS: atom_id res chain seq x y z
N GLU A 1 9.07 10.75 3.25
CA GLU A 1 8.56 9.75 4.19
C GLU A 1 7.68 8.75 3.46
N GLU A 2 8.08 7.48 3.45
CA GLU A 2 7.41 6.40 2.69
C GLU A 2 6.85 5.31 3.61
N ALA A 3 6.81 5.56 4.92
CA ALA A 3 6.36 4.60 5.94
C ALA A 3 4.95 4.07 5.67
N ALA A 4 4.05 4.94 5.19
CA ALA A 4 2.67 4.57 4.85
C ALA A 4 2.56 3.50 3.75
N LEU A 5 3.59 3.34 2.91
CA LEU A 5 3.57 2.42 1.77
C LEU A 5 4.57 1.27 1.90
N THR A 6 5.75 1.54 2.47
CA THR A 6 6.87 0.60 2.51
C THR A 6 7.17 0.10 3.92
N GLY A 7 6.66 0.78 4.96
CA GLY A 7 7.04 0.53 6.35
C GLY A 7 8.42 1.06 6.74
N GLU A 8 9.15 1.69 5.82
CA GLU A 8 10.46 2.30 6.09
C GLU A 8 10.29 3.63 6.83
N SER A 9 10.76 3.66 8.08
CA SER A 9 10.63 4.83 8.98
C SER A 9 11.65 5.93 8.69
N LEU A 10 12.74 5.61 7.99
CA LEU A 10 13.76 6.60 7.65
C LEU A 10 13.47 7.21 6.28
N PRO A 11 13.72 8.53 6.10
CA PRO A 11 13.67 9.14 4.78
C PRO A 11 14.62 8.45 3.81
N VAL A 12 14.13 8.14 2.61
CA VAL A 12 14.91 7.52 1.54
C VAL A 12 15.28 8.58 0.50
N GLU A 13 16.57 8.64 0.15
CA GLU A 13 17.06 9.52 -0.91
C GLU A 13 16.61 9.01 -2.28
N LYS A 14 16.16 9.93 -3.13
CA LYS A 14 15.66 9.64 -4.47
C LYS A 14 16.72 9.93 -5.54
N GLU A 15 16.81 9.07 -6.54
CA GLU A 15 17.78 9.18 -7.64
C GLU A 15 17.13 8.87 -8.99
N VAL A 16 17.64 9.42 -10.10
CA VAL A 16 17.00 9.28 -11.42
C VAL A 16 17.48 8.08 -12.23
N ARG A 17 18.30 7.20 -11.64
CA ARG A 17 18.89 6.06 -12.36
C ARG A 17 17.81 5.08 -12.77
N ALA A 18 18.00 4.47 -13.95
CA ALA A 18 17.17 3.35 -14.39
C ALA A 18 17.43 2.15 -13.46
N LEU A 19 16.35 1.45 -13.11
CA LEU A 19 16.40 0.28 -12.24
C LEU A 19 15.93 -0.96 -13.03
N PRO A 20 16.39 -2.16 -12.70
CA PRO A 20 15.83 -3.40 -13.24
C PRO A 20 14.32 -3.49 -13.01
N GLU A 21 13.59 -4.10 -13.94
CA GLU A 21 12.12 -4.21 -13.86
C GLU A 21 11.63 -4.93 -12.60
N GLU A 22 12.37 -5.94 -12.15
CA GLU A 22 12.05 -6.74 -10.95
C GLU A 22 12.44 -6.07 -9.63
N THR A 23 12.85 -4.80 -9.65
CA THR A 23 13.25 -4.08 -8.43
C THR A 23 12.07 -4.01 -7.44
N ALA A 24 12.34 -4.42 -6.19
CA ALA A 24 11.35 -4.41 -5.11
C ALA A 24 10.86 -2.99 -4.80
N LEU A 25 9.63 -2.86 -4.30
CA LEU A 25 8.97 -1.56 -4.08
C LEU A 25 9.82 -0.59 -3.24
N GLY A 26 10.41 -1.08 -2.14
CA GLY A 26 11.25 -0.26 -1.25
C GLY A 26 12.57 0.20 -1.88
N ASP A 27 13.05 -0.51 -2.91
CA ASP A 27 14.30 -0.20 -3.61
C ASP A 27 14.11 0.71 -4.84
N ARG A 28 12.85 1.01 -5.20
CA ARG A 28 12.51 1.90 -6.33
C ARG A 28 12.76 3.38 -5.99
N ARG A 29 14.04 3.74 -5.81
CA ARG A 29 14.48 5.10 -5.45
C ARG A 29 14.29 6.14 -6.55
N ASN A 30 13.96 5.70 -7.78
CA ASN A 30 13.62 6.60 -8.89
C ASN A 30 12.12 6.91 -9.00
N MET A 31 11.33 6.46 -8.04
CA MET A 31 9.89 6.67 -7.98
C MET A 31 9.50 7.50 -6.76
N ALA A 32 8.45 8.32 -6.93
CA ALA A 32 7.72 8.95 -5.84
C ALA A 32 6.31 8.36 -5.80
N PHE A 33 5.83 8.00 -4.62
CA PHE A 33 4.57 7.27 -4.48
C PHE A 33 3.42 8.16 -3.99
N ALA A 34 2.21 7.89 -4.48
CA ALA A 34 1.01 8.57 -4.03
C ALA A 34 0.80 8.37 -2.52
N GLY A 35 0.50 9.46 -1.80
CA GLY A 35 0.33 9.44 -0.34
C GLY A 35 1.63 9.57 0.46
N THR A 36 2.81 9.66 -0.18
CA THR A 36 4.08 9.95 0.49
C THR A 36 4.39 11.45 0.48
N ALA A 37 5.21 11.89 1.43
CA ALA A 37 5.62 13.30 1.55
C ALA A 37 7.12 13.48 1.28
N VAL A 38 7.48 14.59 0.63
CA VAL A 38 8.89 14.98 0.45
C VAL A 38 9.42 15.52 1.78
N THR A 39 10.42 14.83 2.35
CA THR A 39 11.01 15.24 3.63
C THR A 39 11.92 16.48 3.46
N TYR A 40 12.72 16.51 2.39
CA TYR A 40 13.61 17.63 2.08
C TYR A 40 13.94 17.67 0.59
N GLY A 41 14.15 18.86 0.05
CA GLY A 41 14.57 19.08 -1.34
C GLY A 41 13.41 19.33 -2.32
N ARG A 42 13.76 19.36 -3.62
CA ARG A 42 12.83 19.55 -4.73
C ARG A 42 13.30 18.74 -5.93
N GLY A 43 12.36 18.23 -6.71
CA GLY A 43 12.64 17.52 -7.96
C GLY A 43 11.51 17.72 -8.98
N GLY A 44 11.76 17.24 -10.20
CA GLY A 44 10.75 17.09 -11.24
C GLY A 44 10.57 15.62 -11.59
N GLY A 45 9.41 15.26 -12.13
CA GLY A 45 9.11 13.90 -12.53
C GLY A 45 7.88 13.84 -13.43
N VAL A 46 7.65 12.65 -13.99
CA VAL A 46 6.49 12.37 -14.83
C VAL A 46 5.53 11.50 -14.03
N VAL A 47 4.23 11.80 -14.13
CA VAL A 47 3.19 10.95 -13.53
C VAL A 47 3.08 9.67 -14.34
N VAL A 48 3.38 8.53 -13.71
CA VAL A 48 3.34 7.21 -14.36
C VAL A 48 2.12 6.38 -13.98
N ALA A 49 1.42 6.72 -12.90
CA ALA A 49 0.19 6.07 -12.47
C ALA A 49 -0.69 7.03 -11.66
N THR A 50 -2.02 6.85 -11.73
CA THR A 50 -3.02 7.63 -10.99
C THR A 50 -4.14 6.74 -10.47
N GLY A 51 -4.85 7.20 -9.44
CA GLY A 51 -6.02 6.50 -8.88
C GLY A 51 -5.73 5.04 -8.50
N PRO A 52 -6.61 4.08 -8.88
CA PRO A 52 -6.45 2.66 -8.56
C PRO A 52 -5.16 2.01 -9.11
N ALA A 53 -4.53 2.61 -10.13
CA ALA A 53 -3.31 2.07 -10.70
C ALA A 53 -2.05 2.33 -9.84
N THR A 54 -2.13 3.27 -8.90
CA THR A 54 -1.05 3.56 -7.94
C THR A 54 -0.87 2.41 -6.94
N GLU A 55 0.30 2.28 -6.33
CA GLU A 55 0.55 1.26 -5.29
C GLU A 55 -0.43 1.39 -4.11
N MET A 56 -0.71 2.62 -3.67
CA MET A 56 -1.74 2.89 -2.66
C MET A 56 -3.14 2.45 -3.12
N GLY A 57 -3.50 2.72 -4.38
CA GLY A 57 -4.77 2.30 -4.97
C GLY A 57 -4.90 0.77 -5.07
N ARG A 58 -3.82 0.07 -5.40
CA ARG A 58 -3.77 -1.40 -5.40
C ARG A 58 -3.97 -1.96 -4.00
N ILE A 59 -3.32 -1.38 -2.99
CA ILE A 59 -3.51 -1.77 -1.58
C ILE A 59 -4.95 -1.55 -1.14
N ALA A 60 -5.54 -0.38 -1.45
CA ALA A 60 -6.94 -0.10 -1.14
C ALA A 60 -7.89 -1.13 -1.77
N GLY A 61 -7.70 -1.47 -3.05
CA GLY A 61 -8.49 -2.50 -3.72
C GLY A 61 -8.32 -3.89 -3.12
N MET A 62 -7.11 -4.25 -2.67
CA MET A 62 -6.89 -5.52 -1.95
C MET A 62 -7.66 -5.57 -0.63
N ILE A 63 -7.74 -4.45 0.09
CA ILE A 63 -8.48 -4.36 1.37
C ILE A 63 -9.99 -4.48 1.14
N GLU A 64 -10.52 -3.80 0.13
CA GLU A 64 -11.95 -3.87 -0.23
C GLU A 64 -12.41 -5.28 -0.61
N GLY A 65 -11.51 -6.08 -1.20
CA GLY A 65 -11.78 -7.48 -1.56
C GLY A 65 -11.74 -8.48 -0.39
N VAL A 66 -11.38 -8.05 0.82
CA VAL A 66 -11.35 -8.94 2.00
C VAL A 66 -12.77 -9.15 2.52
N GLU A 67 -13.35 -10.31 2.24
CA GLU A 67 -14.57 -10.74 2.92
C GLU A 67 -14.31 -10.87 4.43
N VAL A 68 -15.07 -10.13 5.22
CA VAL A 68 -15.09 -10.28 6.68
C VAL A 68 -15.72 -11.62 7.00
N ARG A 69 -14.87 -12.65 7.17
CA ARG A 69 -15.32 -13.95 7.62
C ARG A 69 -15.83 -13.83 9.05
N ARG A 70 -17.01 -14.41 9.31
CA ARG A 70 -17.51 -14.55 10.68
C ARG A 70 -16.50 -15.34 11.49
N THR A 71 -16.30 -14.92 12.74
CA THR A 71 -15.47 -15.69 13.65
C THR A 71 -16.16 -17.01 14.00
N PRO A 72 -15.41 -18.09 14.28
CA PRO A 72 -16.00 -19.35 14.72
C PRO A 72 -16.92 -19.22 15.94
N LEU A 73 -16.67 -18.23 16.80
CA LEU A 73 -17.52 -17.90 17.95
C LEU A 73 -18.86 -17.29 17.53
N GLN A 74 -18.87 -16.38 16.54
CA GLN A 74 -20.10 -15.82 15.97
C GLN A 74 -20.95 -16.90 15.30
N GLU A 75 -20.32 -17.83 14.57
CA GLU A 75 -21.03 -18.99 13.97
C GLU A 75 -21.56 -19.98 15.02
N GLY A 76 -20.90 -20.09 16.17
CA GLY A 76 -21.33 -20.91 17.29
C GLY A 76 -22.53 -20.31 18.03
N LEU A 77 -22.53 -19.00 18.26
CA LEU A 77 -23.63 -18.26 18.90
C LEU A 77 -24.92 -18.29 18.07
N ASP A 78 -24.82 -18.11 16.75
CA ASP A 78 -25.98 -18.17 15.84
C ASP A 78 -26.66 -19.57 15.86
N ARG A 79 -25.86 -20.65 15.88
CA ARG A 79 -26.39 -22.02 15.97
C ARG A 79 -27.10 -22.31 17.30
N ALA A 80 -26.55 -21.80 18.40
CA ALA A 80 -27.14 -21.99 19.72
C ALA A 80 -28.43 -21.17 19.89
N GLY A 81 -28.49 -19.95 19.34
CA GLY A 81 -29.64 -19.06 19.44
C GLY A 81 -30.85 -19.45 18.56
N GLY A 82 -30.62 -20.12 17.42
CA GLY A 82 -31.69 -20.56 16.50
C GLY A 82 -32.42 -21.86 16.89
N SER A 83 -32.08 -22.46 18.04
CA SER A 83 -32.64 -23.73 18.51
C SER A 83 -33.74 -23.56 19.59
N LEU A 84 -34.30 -22.36 19.72
CA LEU A 84 -35.45 -22.02 20.58
C LEU A 84 -36.61 -21.53 19.72
#